data_AF-T1A9Z8-F1
#
_entry.id   AF-T1A9Z8-F1
#
_cell.length_a   1.000
_cell.length_b   1.000
_cell.length_c   1.000
_cell.angle_alpha   90.00
_cell.angle_beta   90.00
_cell.angle_gamma   90.00
#
_symmetry.space_group_name_H-M   'P 1'
#
loop_
_entity.id
_entity.type
_entity.pdbx_description
1 polymer ?
#
loop_
_entity_poly.entity_id
_entity_poly.type
_entity_poly.pdbx_seq_one_letter_code
_entity_poly.pdbx_strand_id
1 'polypeptide(L)' 'NVFESVDINPERITLEITESMVLGNISETIKKMQALKKKGIKFAMDDFGTGHSSLSSLKKLTS' A
#
# COMPACT_ATOMS: atom_id res chain seq x y z
N ASN A 1 -11.89 15.94 2.50
CA ASN A 1 -10.81 14.94 2.34
C ASN A 1 -9.49 15.70 2.26
N VAL A 2 -8.35 15.25 2.84
CA VAL A 2 -7.12 16.11 2.85
C VAL A 2 -6.67 16.47 1.43
N PHE A 3 -6.85 15.55 0.48
CA PHE A 3 -6.56 15.75 -0.95
C PHE A 3 -7.47 16.78 -1.65
N GLU A 4 -8.59 17.18 -1.04
CA GLU A 4 -9.46 18.24 -1.56
C GLU A 4 -9.07 19.60 -0.98
N SER A 5 -8.41 19.62 0.18
CA SER A 5 -7.92 20.84 0.83
C SER A 5 -6.53 21.26 0.39
N VAL A 6 -5.77 20.35 -0.25
CA VAL A 6 -4.48 20.65 -0.87
C VAL A 6 -4.53 20.19 -2.32
N ASP A 7 -4.21 21.08 -3.27
CA ASP A 7 -4.21 20.85 -4.72
C ASP A 7 -3.05 19.92 -5.13
N ILE A 8 -3.08 18.69 -4.62
CA ILE A 8 -2.06 17.66 -4.84
C ILE A 8 -2.69 16.56 -5.68
N ASN A 9 -2.18 16.37 -6.89
CA ASN A 9 -2.54 15.23 -7.72
C ASN A 9 -2.13 13.92 -6.99
N PRO A 10 -3.10 13.05 -6.61
CA PRO A 10 -2.81 11.81 -5.91
C PRO A 10 -1.90 10.85 -6.69
N GLU A 11 -1.85 10.93 -8.02
CA GLU A 11 -0.96 10.12 -8.87
C GLU A 11 0.54 10.44 -8.69
N ARG A 12 0.83 11.58 -8.06
CA ARG A 12 2.18 12.00 -7.67
C ARG A 12 2.55 11.53 -6.27
N ILE A 13 1.65 10.89 -5.55
CA ILE A 13 1.87 10.38 -4.19
C ILE A 13 2.26 8.91 -4.27
N THR A 14 3.40 8.59 -3.69
CA THR A 14 3.81 7.21 -3.43
C THR A 14 3.88 7.01 -1.92
N LEU A 15 3.16 6.02 -1.42
CA LEU A 15 3.20 5.62 -0.02
C LEU A 15 4.04 4.37 0.14
N GLU A 16 4.92 4.38 1.13
CA GLU A 16 5.74 3.24 1.47
C GLU A 16 5.06 2.38 2.53
N ILE A 17 5.07 1.07 2.32
CA ILE A 17 4.50 0.09 3.24
C ILE A 17 5.62 -0.82 3.72
N THR A 18 5.73 -0.95 5.04
CA THR A 18 6.70 -1.86 5.66
C THR A 18 6.12 -3.25 5.83
N GLU A 19 6.98 -4.26 5.92
CA GLU A 19 6.57 -5.65 6.10
C GLU A 19 5.76 -5.85 7.39
N SER A 20 6.15 -5.20 8.49
CA SER A 20 5.46 -5.31 9.77
C SER A 20 4.00 -4.81 9.71
N MET A 21 3.73 -3.77 8.91
CA MET A 21 2.36 -3.25 8.71
C MET A 21 1.47 -4.25 7.96
N VAL A 22 2.06 -5.02 7.05
CA VAL A 22 1.35 -6.06 6.32
C VAL A 22 1.10 -7.24 7.25
N LEU A 23 2.13 -7.79 7.88
CA LEU A 23 2.04 -8.99 8.73
C LEU A 23 1.11 -8.83 9.94
N GLY A 24 1.03 -7.62 10.52
CA GLY A 24 0.13 -7.35 11.65
C GLY A 24 -1.36 -7.42 11.30
N ASN A 25 -1.76 -7.02 10.09
CA ASN A 25 -3.17 -7.03 9.66
C ASN A 25 -3.33 -6.99 8.13
N ILE A 26 -2.95 -8.09 7.46
CA ILE A 26 -2.95 -8.22 5.99
C ILE A 26 -4.27 -7.76 5.35
N SER A 27 -5.42 -8.16 5.89
CA SER A 27 -6.71 -7.92 5.23
C SER A 27 -7.11 -6.44 5.30
N GLU A 28 -6.89 -5.79 6.44
CA GLU A 28 -7.20 -4.37 6.60
C GLU A 28 -6.24 -3.50 5.80
N THR A 29 -4.95 -3.85 5.80
CA THR A 29 -3.92 -3.16 5.01
C THR A 29 -4.25 -3.22 3.52
N ILE A 30 -4.61 -4.40 3.00
CA ILE A 30 -5.04 -4.55 1.59
C ILE A 30 -6.27 -3.69 1.29
N LYS A 31 -7.31 -3.71 2.14
CA LYS A 31 -8.53 -2.90 1.93
C LYS A 31 -8.22 -1.40 1.85
N LYS A 32 -7.38 -0.90 2.75
CA LYS A 32 -6.95 0.51 2.76
C LYS A 32 -6.14 0.84 1.51
N MET A 33 -5.18 0.00 1.14
CA MET A 33 -4.36 0.18 -0.07
C MET A 33 -5.22 0.18 -1.35
N GLN A 34 -6.20 -0.71 -1.46
CA GLN A 34 -7.12 -0.73 -2.60
C GLN A 34 -7.96 0.56 -2.70
N ALA A 35 -8.46 1.08 -1.57
CA ALA A 35 -9.21 2.34 -1.56
C ALA A 35 -8.35 3.55 -2.01
N LEU A 36 -7.08 3.56 -1.64
CA LEU A 36 -6.13 4.61 -2.01
C LEU A 36 -5.63 4.44 -3.46
N LYS A 37 -5.41 3.22 -3.94
CA LYS A 37 -5.11 2.93 -5.36
C LYS A 37 -6.21 3.44 -6.28
N LYS A 38 -7.49 3.27 -5.90
CA LYS A 38 -8.64 3.83 -6.66
C LYS A 38 -8.61 5.34 -6.79
N LYS A 39 -7.87 6.04 -5.92
CA LYS A 39 -7.65 7.49 -5.99
C LYS A 39 -6.43 7.87 -6.83
N GLY A 40 -5.67 6.92 -7.38
CA GLY A 40 -4.45 7.15 -8.15
C GLY A 40 -3.15 7.04 -7.33
N ILE A 41 -3.24 6.82 -6.02
CA ILE A 41 -2.07 6.75 -5.14
C ILE A 41 -1.27 5.47 -5.41
N LYS A 42 0.06 5.62 -5.52
CA LYS A 42 0.99 4.53 -5.76
C LYS A 42 1.54 4.01 -4.44
N PHE A 43 2.02 2.76 -4.45
CA PHE A 43 2.59 2.12 -3.28
C PHE A 43 3.96 1.52 -3.62
N ALA A 44 4.92 1.69 -2.71
CA ALA A 44 6.21 1.00 -2.70
C ALA A 44 6.29 0.10 -1.45
N MET A 45 7.07 -0.97 -1.51
CA MET A 45 7.29 -1.88 -0.38
C MET A 45 8.79 -1.98 -0.13
N ASP A 46 9.23 -1.53 1.04
CA ASP A 46 10.64 -1.21 1.36
C ASP A 46 11.50 -2.47 1.61
N ASP A 47 10.98 -3.45 2.36
CA ASP A 47 11.76 -4.60 2.87
C ASP A 47 11.52 -5.93 2.12
N PHE A 48 11.51 -5.95 0.79
CA PHE A 48 11.30 -7.23 0.08
C PHE A 48 12.55 -8.14 0.16
N GLY A 49 12.61 -9.05 1.15
CA GLY A 49 13.51 -10.22 1.13
C GLY A 49 14.35 -10.52 2.38
N THR A 50 14.13 -9.86 3.52
CA THR A 50 14.96 -10.07 4.74
C THR A 50 14.28 -10.88 5.86
N GLY A 51 12.96 -11.12 5.78
CA GLY A 51 12.20 -11.98 6.68
C GLY A 51 10.83 -12.35 6.06
N HIS A 52 10.25 -13.48 6.51
CA HIS A 52 8.88 -14.04 6.36
C HIS A 52 7.92 -13.76 5.18
N SER A 53 8.21 -12.88 4.22
CA SER A 53 7.32 -12.54 3.12
C SER A 53 7.38 -13.54 1.96
N SER A 54 6.45 -14.48 1.94
CA SER A 54 6.23 -15.35 0.77
C SER A 54 5.52 -14.57 -0.35
N LEU A 55 5.87 -14.86 -1.61
CA LEU A 55 5.25 -14.34 -2.85
C LEU A 55 3.70 -14.35 -2.81
N SER A 56 3.13 -15.23 -1.99
CA SER A 56 1.70 -15.37 -1.64
C SER A 56 1.04 -14.08 -1.12
N SER A 57 1.74 -13.26 -0.32
CA SER A 57 1.20 -11.99 0.21
C SER A 57 1.15 -10.91 -0.87
N LEU A 58 2.14 -10.89 -1.76
CA LEU A 58 2.21 -9.98 -2.91
C LEU A 58 1.09 -10.27 -3.92
N LYS A 59 0.78 -11.55 -4.17
CA LYS A 59 -0.29 -11.95 -5.08
C LYS A 59 -1.66 -11.40 -4.63
N LYS A 60 -1.89 -11.25 -3.32
CA LYS A 60 -3.12 -10.63 -2.78
C LYS A 60 -3.14 -9.10 -2.90
N LEU A 61 -2.00 -8.45 -3.11
CA LEU A 61 -1.87 -7.00 -3.28
C LEU A 61 -1.99 -6.54 -4.75
N THR A 62 -1.70 -7.45 -5.68
CA THR A 62 -1.73 -7.20 -7.13
C THR A 62 -2.96 -7.77 -7.83
N SER A 63 -3.66 -8.73 -7.23
CA SER A 63 -4.95 -9.25 -7.71
C SER A 63 -6.13 -8.38 -7.30
#